data_AF-A0A6J4PME5-F1
#
_entry.id   AF-A0A6J4PME5-F1
#
_cell.length_a   1.000
_cell.length_b   1.000
_cell.length_c   1.000
_cell.angle_alpha   90.00
_cell.angle_beta   90.00
_cell.angle_gamma   90.00
#
_symmetry.space_group_name_H-M   'P 1'
#
loop_
_entity.id
_entity.type
_entity.pdbx_description
1 polymer ?
#
loop_
_entity_poly.entity_id
_entity_poly.type
_entity_poly.pdbx_seq_one_letter_code
_entity_poly.pdbx_strand_id
1 'polypeptide(L)'
;QRLVSPGYSWMQDVVAQSLVLEQDRLSAVVKRALTTTATEALNQLIEDGPGLYEITQLKREPKDFSLSEIKREISRSHRLQPLYHVAQTLLPTLEISRESIKYYASLVTYYSVFRLQQLSQSMVHVYLLCFVYHRYQRVHDNLIHSLLYHVRRYVEASKVAAQEKVYEYRVEGNQNLQKAGQALSRDTCKTLSYGYQSLAA
;
A
#
# COMPACT_ATOMS: atom_id res chain seq x y z
N GLN A 1 31.60 37.94 -24.28
CA GLN A 1 32.16 37.54 -22.97
C GLN A 1 32.44 36.04 -23.01
N ARG A 2 33.67 35.59 -22.74
CA ARG A 2 34.02 34.15 -22.69
C ARG A 2 33.77 33.65 -21.26
N LEU A 3 32.76 32.80 -21.09
CA LEU A 3 32.57 32.02 -19.86
C LEU A 3 33.65 30.92 -19.84
N VAL A 4 34.71 31.11 -19.07
CA VAL A 4 35.70 30.06 -18.79
C VAL A 4 35.12 29.23 -17.65
N SER A 5 34.82 27.96 -17.91
CA SER A 5 34.35 27.05 -16.86
C SER A 5 35.46 26.91 -15.81
N PRO A 6 35.13 27.02 -14.51
CA PRO A 6 36.09 26.71 -13.46
C PRO A 6 36.56 25.26 -13.59
N GLY A 7 37.77 24.98 -13.11
CA GLY A 7 38.31 23.63 -13.07
C GLY A 7 37.43 22.70 -12.23
N TYR A 8 37.34 21.44 -12.63
CA TYR A 8 36.49 20.43 -11.99
C TYR A 8 36.71 20.32 -10.46
N SER A 9 37.96 20.41 -10.01
CA SER A 9 38.32 20.40 -8.58
C SER A 9 37.64 21.53 -7.80
N TRP A 10 37.60 22.73 -8.36
CA TRP A 10 36.98 23.88 -7.69
C TRP A 10 35.47 23.67 -7.52
N MET A 11 34.78 23.17 -8.56
CA MET A 11 33.35 22.85 -8.44
C MET A 11 33.09 21.73 -7.43
N GLN A 12 33.93 20.69 -7.39
CA GLN A 12 33.83 19.63 -6.40
C GLN A 12 33.96 20.16 -4.97
N ASP A 13 34.94 21.03 -4.72
CA ASP A 13 35.18 21.60 -3.40
C ASP A 13 34.01 22.48 -2.94
N VAL A 14 33.49 23.34 -3.84
CA VAL A 14 32.31 24.17 -3.53
C VAL A 14 31.09 23.31 -3.21
N VAL A 15 30.83 22.27 -4.02
CA VAL A 15 29.70 21.36 -3.78
C VAL A 15 29.88 20.59 -2.47
N ALA A 16 31.08 20.07 -2.20
CA ALA A 16 31.37 19.34 -0.96
C ALA A 16 31.19 20.22 0.28
N GLN A 17 31.70 21.45 0.25
CA GLN A 17 31.52 22.41 1.35
C GLN A 17 30.05 22.78 1.55
N SER A 18 29.32 23.04 0.46
CA SER A 18 27.89 23.35 0.54
C SER A 18 27.07 22.19 1.16
N LEU A 19 27.45 20.95 0.86
CA LEU A 19 26.81 19.77 1.41
C LEU A 19 27.07 19.62 2.91
N VAL A 20 28.30 19.86 3.36
CA VAL A 20 28.64 19.82 4.80
C VAL A 20 27.88 20.90 5.56
N LEU A 21 27.88 22.13 5.04
CA LEU A 21 27.12 23.25 5.64
C LEU A 21 25.62 22.91 5.75
N GLU A 22 25.08 22.24 4.73
CA GLU A 22 23.67 21.84 4.75
C GLU A 22 23.40 20.72 5.75
N GLN A 23 24.27 19.73 5.86
CA GLN A 23 24.16 18.68 6.89
C GLN A 23 24.25 19.26 8.31
N ASP A 24 25.12 20.23 8.53
CA ASP A 24 25.26 20.93 9.80
C ASP A 24 24.00 21.76 10.12
N ARG A 25 23.45 22.47 9.13
CA ARG A 25 22.20 23.22 9.27
C ARG A 25 21.04 22.30 9.66
N LEU A 26 20.85 21.19 8.93
CA LEU A 26 19.82 20.20 9.23
C LEU A 26 19.99 19.61 10.63
N SER A 27 21.23 19.23 10.97
CA SER A 27 21.55 18.70 12.30
C SER A 27 21.20 19.69 13.41
N ALA A 28 21.48 20.98 13.22
CA ALA A 28 21.15 22.02 14.20
C ALA A 28 19.64 22.21 14.37
N VAL A 29 18.87 22.20 13.28
CA VAL A 29 17.40 22.31 13.32
C VAL A 29 16.80 21.11 14.04
N VAL A 30 17.21 19.89 13.69
CA VAL A 30 16.71 18.66 14.31
C VAL A 30 17.04 18.61 15.81
N LYS A 31 18.27 18.94 16.21
CA LYS A 31 18.68 18.97 17.63
C LYS A 31 17.84 19.95 18.46
N ARG A 32 17.44 21.08 17.87
CA ARG A 32 16.64 22.10 18.57
C ARG A 32 15.17 21.72 18.67
N ALA A 33 14.61 21.10 17.64
CA ALA A 33 13.18 20.90 17.52
C ALA A 33 12.70 19.51 17.96
N LEU A 34 13.59 18.50 18.03
CA LEU A 34 13.22 17.20 18.59
C LEU A 34 13.05 17.27 20.11
N THR A 35 11.93 16.74 20.57
CA THR A 35 11.70 16.46 21.99
C THR A 35 12.49 15.23 22.42
N THR A 36 12.75 15.09 23.73
CA THR A 36 13.44 13.92 24.29
C THR A 36 12.71 12.62 23.94
N THR A 37 11.38 12.60 24.06
CA THR A 37 10.55 11.42 23.76
C THR A 37 10.62 11.03 22.28
N ALA A 38 10.58 11.99 21.37
CA ALA A 38 10.73 11.71 19.93
C ALA A 38 12.14 11.21 19.60
N THR A 39 13.17 11.74 20.27
CA THR A 39 14.56 11.32 20.10
C THR A 39 14.76 9.88 20.54
N GLU A 40 14.22 9.51 21.70
CA GLU A 40 14.23 8.13 22.22
C GLU A 40 13.49 7.18 21.27
N ALA A 41 12.30 7.56 20.82
CA ALA A 41 11.53 6.75 19.87
C ALA A 41 12.26 6.56 18.52
N LEU A 42 13.01 7.55 18.04
CA LEU A 42 13.85 7.41 16.85
C LEU A 42 15.06 6.51 17.10
N ASN A 43 15.70 6.62 18.26
CA ASN A 43 16.83 5.75 18.62
C ASN A 43 16.38 4.28 18.74
N GLN A 44 15.20 4.03 19.32
CA GLN A 44 14.62 2.69 19.43
C GLN A 44 14.44 1.99 18.07
N LEU A 45 14.24 2.74 16.98
CA LEU A 45 14.12 2.15 15.65
C LEU A 45 15.41 1.42 15.18
N ILE A 46 16.57 1.91 15.64
CA ILE A 46 17.90 1.44 15.25
C ILE A 46 18.63 0.71 16.38
N GLU A 47 18.08 0.72 17.59
CA GLU A 47 18.59 -0.03 18.74
C GLU A 47 18.27 -1.52 18.63
N ASP A 48 19.13 -2.33 19.25
CA ASP A 48 19.05 -3.79 19.23
C ASP A 48 17.95 -4.25 20.20
N GLY A 49 16.76 -4.53 19.65
CA GLY A 49 15.67 -5.17 20.40
C GLY A 49 15.82 -6.70 20.42
N PRO A 50 15.08 -7.43 21.27
CA PRO A 50 15.08 -8.88 21.27
C PRO A 50 14.51 -9.41 19.94
N GLY A 51 15.37 -9.61 18.94
CA GLY A 51 15.00 -10.05 17.59
C GLY A 51 15.67 -9.23 16.48
N LEU A 52 14.92 -8.98 15.39
CA LEU A 52 15.37 -8.09 14.30
C LEU A 52 15.08 -6.62 14.63
N TYR A 53 16.04 -5.74 14.33
CA TYR A 53 15.85 -4.28 14.39
C TYR A 53 14.50 -3.82 13.83
N GLU A 54 13.80 -2.95 14.56
CA GLU A 54 12.48 -2.47 14.16
C GLU A 54 12.52 -1.83 12.78
N ILE A 55 13.55 -1.04 12.48
CA ILE A 55 13.73 -0.43 11.16
C ILE A 55 13.75 -1.47 10.03
N THR A 56 14.31 -2.66 10.28
CA THR A 56 14.36 -3.74 9.29
C THR A 56 12.98 -4.34 9.04
N GLN A 57 12.13 -4.41 10.06
CA GLN A 57 10.75 -4.85 9.90
C GLN A 57 9.92 -3.81 9.15
N LEU A 58 10.15 -2.53 9.43
CA LEU A 58 9.45 -1.41 8.81
C LEU A 58 9.82 -1.23 7.33
N LYS A 59 11.02 -1.61 6.91
CA LYS A 59 11.43 -1.62 5.49
C LYS A 59 10.64 -2.63 4.63
N ARG A 60 10.07 -3.68 5.24
CA ARG A 60 9.40 -4.73 4.49
C ARG A 60 8.02 -4.29 4.02
N GLU A 61 7.77 -4.44 2.73
CA GLU A 61 6.45 -4.27 2.13
C GLU A 61 5.57 -5.51 2.34
N PRO A 62 4.23 -5.35 2.33
CA PRO A 62 3.32 -6.48 2.43
C PRO A 62 3.51 -7.41 1.24
N LYS A 63 3.53 -8.72 1.49
CA LYS A 63 3.76 -9.72 0.43
C LYS A 63 2.59 -9.86 -0.52
N ASP A 64 1.38 -9.70 0.02
CA ASP A 64 0.12 -9.82 -0.69
C ASP A 64 -0.97 -8.99 0.01
N PHE A 65 -2.17 -8.99 -0.57
CA PHE A 65 -3.35 -8.36 0.00
C PHE A 65 -4.20 -9.35 0.82
N SER A 66 -3.58 -10.34 1.46
CA SER A 66 -4.25 -11.19 2.42
C SER A 66 -4.67 -10.38 3.66
N LEU A 67 -5.76 -10.80 4.30
CA LEU A 67 -6.26 -10.14 5.51
C LEU A 67 -5.21 -10.09 6.64
N SER A 68 -4.39 -11.13 6.76
CA SER A 68 -3.31 -11.19 7.74
C SER A 68 -2.22 -10.16 7.50
N GLU A 69 -1.78 -9.98 6.24
CA GLU A 69 -0.76 -9.00 5.89
C GLU A 69 -1.30 -7.57 6.04
N ILE A 70 -2.55 -7.32 5.64
CA ILE A 70 -3.21 -6.02 5.85
C ILE A 70 -3.28 -5.68 7.35
N LYS A 71 -3.70 -6.62 8.20
CA LYS A 71 -3.76 -6.40 9.66
C LYS A 71 -2.38 -6.10 10.25
N ARG A 72 -1.33 -6.77 9.77
CA ARG A 72 0.06 -6.50 10.17
C ARG A 72 0.52 -5.11 9.73
N GLU A 73 0.13 -4.68 8.53
CA GLU A 73 0.50 -3.37 8.01
C GLU A 73 -0.20 -2.24 8.79
N ILE A 74 -1.48 -2.42 9.15
CA ILE A 74 -2.23 -1.49 10.01
C ILE A 74 -1.59 -1.38 11.39
N SER A 75 -1.26 -2.51 12.04
CA SER A 75 -0.64 -2.48 13.38
C SER A 75 0.74 -1.81 13.36
N ARG A 76 1.53 -2.02 12.31
CA ARG A 76 2.80 -1.29 12.09
C ARG A 76 2.58 0.20 11.89
N SER A 77 1.56 0.59 11.12
CA SER A 77 1.21 2.00 10.89
C SER A 77 0.90 2.73 12.19
N HIS A 78 0.10 2.11 13.08
CA HIS A 78 -0.23 2.71 14.37
C HIS A 78 1.01 2.95 15.24
N ARG A 79 2.00 2.05 15.21
CA ARG A 79 3.26 2.26 15.93
C ARG A 79 4.09 3.40 15.34
N LEU A 80 4.04 3.60 14.02
CA LEU A 80 4.73 4.70 13.35
C LEU A 80 4.01 6.05 13.49
N GLN A 81 2.73 6.07 13.83
CA GLN A 81 1.89 7.26 13.83
C GLN A 81 2.44 8.42 14.69
N PRO A 82 2.96 8.19 15.92
CA PRO A 82 3.54 9.27 16.72
C PRO A 82 4.76 9.91 16.04
N LEU A 83 5.68 9.08 15.52
CA LEU A 83 6.87 9.55 14.80
C LEU A 83 6.50 10.23 13.48
N TYR A 84 5.44 9.76 12.80
CA TYR A 84 4.91 10.41 11.61
C TYR A 84 4.42 11.83 11.91
N HIS A 85 3.72 12.05 13.02
CA HIS A 85 3.24 13.38 13.39
C HIS A 85 4.41 14.34 13.70
N VAL A 86 5.47 13.84 14.35
CA VAL A 86 6.71 14.60 14.54
C VAL A 86 7.35 14.93 13.19
N ALA A 87 7.46 13.97 12.28
CA ALA A 87 8.00 14.22 10.95
C ALA A 87 7.16 15.21 10.14
N GLN A 88 5.83 15.14 10.23
CA GLN A 88 4.91 16.03 9.52
C GLN A 88 5.06 17.50 9.96
N THR A 89 5.36 17.74 11.23
CA THR A 89 5.58 19.09 11.77
C THR A 89 7.00 19.59 11.54
N LEU A 90 7.99 18.70 11.61
CA LEU A 90 9.42 19.06 11.57
C LEU A 90 10.01 19.09 10.16
N LEU A 91 9.60 18.22 9.24
CA LEU A 91 10.14 18.22 7.87
C LEU A 91 9.93 19.56 7.13
N PRO A 92 8.79 20.26 7.26
CA PRO A 92 8.63 21.58 6.66
C PRO A 92 9.62 22.63 7.17
N THR A 93 10.06 22.53 8.42
CA THR A 93 11.01 23.50 9.01
C THR A 93 12.46 23.24 8.59
N LEU A 94 12.74 22.07 8.01
CA LEU A 94 14.04 21.78 7.42
C LEU A 94 14.25 22.52 6.09
N GLU A 95 13.20 23.04 5.44
CA GLU A 95 13.30 23.79 4.16
C GLU A 95 14.02 23.01 3.04
N ILE A 96 13.95 21.68 3.08
CA ILE A 96 14.53 20.81 2.04
C ILE A 96 13.49 20.44 0.98
N SER A 97 13.97 20.17 -0.24
CA SER A 97 13.10 19.76 -1.33
C SER A 97 12.42 18.40 -1.06
N ARG A 98 11.29 18.15 -1.72
CA ARG A 98 10.60 16.85 -1.63
C ARG A 98 11.47 15.71 -2.16
N GLU A 99 12.29 15.99 -3.16
CA GLU A 99 13.27 15.08 -3.75
C GLU A 99 14.36 14.73 -2.72
N SER A 100 14.83 15.70 -1.94
CA SER A 100 15.78 15.48 -0.84
C SER A 100 15.18 14.59 0.24
N ILE A 101 13.91 14.81 0.62
CA ILE A 101 13.19 13.96 1.58
C ILE A 101 13.12 12.51 1.07
N LYS A 102 12.74 12.31 -0.20
CA LYS A 102 12.69 10.97 -0.82
C LYS A 102 14.07 10.33 -0.87
N TYR A 103 15.10 11.10 -1.23
CA TYR A 103 16.47 10.64 -1.29
C TYR A 103 16.96 10.17 0.09
N TYR A 104 16.80 10.98 1.13
CA TYR A 104 17.19 10.61 2.49
C TYR A 104 16.40 9.40 3.03
N ALA A 105 15.09 9.32 2.74
CA ALA A 105 14.30 8.13 3.06
C ALA A 105 14.85 6.88 2.36
N SER A 106 15.28 6.99 1.10
CA SER A 106 15.84 5.86 0.35
C SER A 106 17.18 5.36 0.92
N LEU A 107 17.99 6.27 1.47
CA LEU A 107 19.25 5.91 2.13
C LEU A 107 19.00 5.01 3.33
N VAL A 108 17.97 5.28 4.14
CA VAL A 108 17.60 4.41 5.26
C VAL A 108 17.23 3.02 4.75
N THR A 109 16.46 2.92 3.67
CA THR A 109 16.10 1.62 3.08
C THR A 109 17.35 0.85 2.65
N TYR A 110 18.29 1.51 1.97
CA TYR A 110 19.50 0.90 1.40
C TYR A 110 20.57 0.55 2.45
N TYR A 111 20.79 1.40 3.45
CA TYR A 111 21.85 1.21 4.45
C TYR A 111 21.50 0.11 5.46
N SER A 112 22.54 -0.62 5.88
CA SER A 112 22.47 -1.48 7.07
C SER A 112 22.41 -0.62 8.33
N VAL A 113 21.91 -1.19 9.43
CA VAL A 113 21.88 -0.49 10.72
C VAL A 113 23.29 -0.06 11.15
N PHE A 114 24.28 -0.93 10.93
CA PHE A 114 25.69 -0.62 11.16
C PHE A 114 26.17 0.63 10.39
N ARG A 115 25.82 0.75 9.09
CA ARG A 115 26.14 1.93 8.29
C ARG A 115 25.47 3.19 8.82
N LEU A 116 24.22 3.09 9.27
CA LEU A 116 23.51 4.22 9.87
C LEU A 116 24.16 4.66 11.17
N GLN A 117 24.59 3.72 12.01
CA GLN A 117 25.26 4.02 13.29
C GLN A 117 26.64 4.69 13.14
N GLN A 118 27.27 4.62 11.96
CA GLN A 118 28.52 5.33 11.67
C GLN A 118 28.32 6.82 11.37
N LEU A 119 27.09 7.24 11.08
CA LEU A 119 26.77 8.65 10.80
C LEU A 119 26.58 9.42 12.11
N SER A 120 26.63 10.76 12.04
CA SER A 120 26.28 11.57 13.20
C SER A 120 24.83 11.33 13.61
N GLN A 121 24.58 11.20 14.92
CA GLN A 121 23.27 10.83 15.44
C GLN A 121 22.14 11.75 14.92
N SER A 122 22.41 13.05 14.80
CA SER A 122 21.43 14.02 14.29
C SER A 122 21.12 13.82 12.81
N MET A 123 22.10 13.45 11.98
CA MET A 123 21.84 13.10 10.58
C MET A 123 21.07 11.80 10.47
N VAL A 124 21.31 10.83 11.35
CA VAL A 124 20.50 9.61 11.42
C VAL A 124 19.05 9.97 11.74
N HIS A 125 18.80 10.87 12.69
CA HIS A 125 17.45 11.35 12.98
C HIS A 125 16.78 12.03 11.77
N VAL A 126 17.49 12.89 11.04
CA VAL A 126 16.99 13.48 9.78
C VAL A 126 16.54 12.39 8.81
N TYR A 127 17.40 11.38 8.59
CA TYR A 127 17.13 10.30 7.65
C TYR A 127 15.96 9.43 8.10
N LEU A 128 15.89 9.09 9.39
CA LEU A 128 14.80 8.31 9.96
C LEU A 128 13.46 9.07 9.88
N LEU A 129 13.43 10.38 10.14
CA LEU A 129 12.23 11.19 9.99
C LEU A 129 11.73 11.21 8.54
N CYS A 130 12.64 11.40 7.58
CA CYS A 130 12.32 11.30 6.15
C CYS A 130 11.77 9.91 5.80
N PHE A 131 12.40 8.85 6.32
CA PHE A 131 11.95 7.48 6.13
C PHE A 131 10.56 7.23 6.71
N VAL A 132 10.29 7.63 7.96
CA VAL A 132 8.99 7.44 8.61
C VAL A 132 7.90 8.19 7.85
N TYR A 133 8.16 9.43 7.45
CA TYR A 133 7.21 10.23 6.67
C TYR A 133 6.81 9.52 5.37
N HIS A 134 7.80 9.08 4.59
CA HIS A 134 7.55 8.38 3.33
C HIS A 134 6.94 6.99 3.54
N ARG A 135 7.38 6.25 4.55
CA ARG A 135 6.89 4.90 4.83
C ARG A 135 5.43 4.92 5.26
N TYR A 136 5.04 5.89 6.09
CA TYR A 136 3.66 6.04 6.53
C TYR A 136 2.72 6.31 5.35
N GLN A 137 3.11 7.20 4.43
CA GLN A 137 2.36 7.44 3.18
C GLN A 137 2.23 6.16 2.35
N ARG A 138 3.34 5.44 2.14
CA ARG A 138 3.34 4.18 1.38
C ARG A 138 2.47 3.10 2.01
N VAL A 139 2.39 3.02 3.34
CA VAL A 139 1.43 2.13 4.02
C VAL A 139 0.00 2.48 3.61
N HIS A 140 -0.37 3.76 3.66
CA HIS A 140 -1.73 4.19 3.34
C HIS A 140 -2.07 3.93 1.86
N ASP A 141 -1.13 4.18 0.94
CA ASP A 141 -1.29 3.86 -0.47
C ASP A 141 -1.52 2.36 -0.70
N ASN A 142 -0.75 1.51 -0.01
CA ASN A 142 -0.91 0.06 -0.07
C ASN A 142 -2.28 -0.40 0.47
N LEU A 143 -2.76 0.21 1.55
CA LEU A 143 -4.08 -0.10 2.12
C LEU A 143 -5.21 0.31 1.15
N ILE A 144 -5.08 1.48 0.50
CA ILE A 144 -6.03 1.94 -0.52
C ILE A 144 -6.04 0.98 -1.72
N HIS A 145 -4.87 0.60 -2.23
CA HIS A 145 -4.76 -0.38 -3.31
C HIS A 145 -5.36 -1.74 -2.93
N SER A 146 -5.14 -2.19 -1.69
CA SER A 146 -5.70 -3.42 -1.18
C SER A 146 -7.23 -3.37 -1.14
N LEU A 147 -7.81 -2.28 -0.63
CA LEU A 147 -9.26 -2.07 -0.62
C LEU A 147 -9.83 -2.12 -2.05
N LEU A 148 -9.21 -1.40 -2.98
CA LEU A 148 -9.63 -1.37 -4.38
C LEU A 148 -9.61 -2.76 -5.02
N TYR A 149 -8.57 -3.54 -4.74
CA TYR A 149 -8.45 -4.93 -5.20
C TYR A 149 -9.62 -5.79 -4.71
N HIS A 150 -9.93 -5.74 -3.41
CA HIS A 150 -11.01 -6.54 -2.83
C HIS A 150 -12.38 -6.11 -3.37
N VAL A 151 -12.65 -4.81 -3.45
CA VAL A 151 -13.91 -4.29 -4.00
C VAL A 151 -14.12 -4.77 -5.44
N ARG A 152 -13.10 -4.68 -6.30
CA ARG A 152 -13.18 -5.17 -7.68
C ARG A 152 -13.50 -6.66 -7.73
N ARG A 153 -12.82 -7.46 -6.91
CA ARG A 153 -13.05 -8.90 -6.84
C ARG A 153 -14.47 -9.24 -6.40
N TYR A 154 -15.04 -8.53 -5.41
CA TYR A 154 -16.43 -8.70 -4.99
C TYR A 154 -17.43 -8.32 -6.09
N VAL A 155 -17.19 -7.23 -6.81
CA VAL A 155 -18.03 -6.81 -7.93
C VAL A 155 -18.04 -7.87 -9.03
N GLU A 156 -16.88 -8.40 -9.42
CA GLU A 156 -16.80 -9.44 -10.45
C GLU A 156 -17.47 -10.75 -9.99
N ALA A 157 -17.25 -11.18 -8.74
CA ALA A 157 -17.93 -12.37 -8.20
C ALA A 157 -19.47 -12.21 -8.21
N SER A 158 -19.96 -11.00 -7.92
CA SER A 158 -21.40 -10.70 -7.95
C SER A 158 -21.98 -10.76 -9.36
N LYS A 159 -21.22 -10.30 -10.37
CA LYS A 159 -21.62 -10.41 -11.79
C LYS A 159 -21.68 -11.86 -12.26
N VAL A 160 -20.67 -12.65 -11.91
CA VAL A 160 -20.63 -14.09 -12.25
C VAL A 160 -21.82 -14.81 -11.61
N ALA A 161 -22.06 -14.62 -10.32
CA ALA A 161 -23.20 -15.22 -9.63
C ALA A 161 -24.56 -14.80 -10.22
N ALA A 162 -24.69 -13.55 -10.68
CA ALA A 162 -25.89 -13.08 -11.36
C ALA A 162 -26.07 -13.75 -12.74
N GLN A 163 -24.99 -13.92 -13.51
CA GLN A 163 -25.00 -14.61 -14.79
C GLN A 163 -25.35 -16.10 -14.63
N GLU A 164 -24.79 -16.77 -13.64
CA GLU A 164 -25.10 -18.17 -13.30
C GLU A 164 -26.59 -18.32 -12.97
N LYS A 165 -27.14 -17.47 -12.11
CA LYS A 165 -28.59 -17.49 -11.80
C LYS A 165 -29.48 -17.26 -13.02
N VAL A 166 -29.13 -16.30 -13.88
CA VAL A 166 -29.89 -16.06 -15.13
C VAL A 166 -29.84 -17.29 -16.04
N TYR A 167 -28.68 -17.96 -16.12
CA TYR A 167 -28.54 -19.18 -16.89
C TYR A 167 -29.37 -20.33 -16.30
N GLU A 168 -29.32 -20.54 -14.99
CA GLU A 168 -30.15 -21.53 -14.27
C GLU A 168 -31.64 -21.33 -14.55
N TYR A 169 -32.15 -20.10 -14.39
CA TYR A 169 -33.56 -19.80 -14.68
C TYR A 169 -33.94 -20.07 -16.15
N ARG A 170 -33.05 -19.82 -17.11
CA ARG A 170 -33.29 -20.14 -18.53
C ARG A 170 -33.36 -21.64 -18.77
N VAL A 171 -32.48 -22.42 -18.14
CA VAL A 171 -32.46 -23.88 -18.25
C VAL A 171 -33.72 -24.47 -17.62
N GLU A 172 -34.09 -24.04 -16.41
CA GLU A 172 -35.33 -24.48 -15.74
C GLU A 172 -36.57 -24.09 -16.55
N GLY A 173 -36.63 -22.86 -17.05
CA GLY A 173 -37.71 -22.39 -17.92
C GLY A 173 -37.88 -23.26 -19.16
N ASN A 174 -36.78 -23.56 -19.87
CA ASN A 174 -36.81 -24.42 -21.05
C ASN A 174 -37.25 -25.85 -20.72
N GLN A 175 -36.78 -26.44 -19.60
CA GLN A 175 -37.22 -27.76 -19.16
C GLN A 175 -38.71 -27.78 -18.82
N ASN A 176 -39.20 -26.73 -18.14
CA ASN A 176 -40.62 -26.61 -17.79
C ASN A 176 -41.50 -26.43 -19.04
N LEU A 177 -41.05 -25.65 -20.03
CA LEU A 177 -41.73 -25.54 -21.33
C LEU A 177 -41.79 -26.88 -22.06
N GLN A 178 -40.71 -27.65 -22.05
CA GLN A 178 -40.68 -28.98 -22.66
C GLN A 178 -41.65 -29.95 -21.97
N LYS A 179 -41.69 -29.97 -20.63
CA LYS A 179 -42.64 -30.76 -19.84
C LYS A 179 -44.09 -30.34 -20.10
N ALA A 180 -44.36 -29.05 -20.17
CA ALA A 180 -45.69 -28.52 -20.49
C ALA A 180 -46.14 -28.95 -21.90
N GLY A 181 -45.24 -28.89 -22.89
CA GLY A 181 -45.52 -29.37 -24.25
C GLY A 181 -45.84 -30.88 -24.30
N GLN A 182 -45.13 -31.70 -23.52
CA GLN A 182 -45.41 -33.14 -23.39
C GLN A 182 -46.76 -33.43 -22.70
N ALA A 183 -47.14 -32.63 -21.69
CA ALA A 183 -48.43 -32.75 -21.04
C ALA A 183 -49.57 -32.39 -22.00
N LEU A 184 -49.44 -31.26 -22.69
CA LEU A 184 -50.42 -30.80 -23.67
C LEU A 184 -50.65 -31.81 -24.80
N SER A 185 -49.58 -32.40 -25.35
CA SER A 185 -49.69 -33.41 -26.42
C SER A 185 -50.36 -34.70 -25.94
N ARG A 186 -50.07 -35.12 -24.71
CA ARG A 186 -50.73 -36.28 -24.09
C ARG A 186 -52.22 -36.04 -23.89
N ASP A 187 -52.60 -34.84 -23.47
CA ASP A 187 -54.00 -34.49 -23.26
C ASP A 187 -54.75 -34.35 -24.59
N THR A 188 -54.16 -33.74 -25.62
CA THR A 188 -54.77 -33.72 -26.96
C THR A 188 -54.93 -35.12 -27.55
N CYS A 189 -53.96 -36.02 -27.35
CA CYS A 189 -54.04 -37.40 -27.82
C CYS A 189 -55.15 -38.19 -27.09
N LYS A 190 -55.36 -37.93 -25.79
CA LYS A 190 -56.50 -38.49 -25.03
C LYS A 190 -57.83 -37.94 -25.55
N THR A 191 -57.95 -36.64 -25.79
CA THR A 191 -59.21 -36.03 -26.27
C THR A 191 -59.60 -36.56 -27.65
N LEU A 192 -58.62 -36.79 -28.54
CA LEU A 192 -58.86 -37.42 -29.84
C LEU A 192 -59.29 -38.89 -29.67
N SER A 193 -58.66 -39.65 -28.77
CA SER A 193 -59.05 -41.04 -28.47
C SER A 193 -60.50 -41.15 -27.95
N TYR A 194 -60.92 -40.28 -27.03
CA TYR A 194 -62.30 -40.25 -26.53
C TYR A 194 -63.32 -39.78 -27.59
N GLY A 195 -62.93 -38.84 -28.46
CA GLY A 195 -63.77 -38.40 -29.58
C GLY A 195 -64.06 -39.51 -30.59
N TYR A 196 -63.06 -40.33 -30.93
CA TYR A 196 -63.22 -41.48 -31.82
C TYR A 196 -64.06 -42.61 -31.20
N GLN A 197 -64.01 -42.82 -29.88
CA GLN A 197 -64.85 -43.80 -29.21
C GLN A 197 -66.33 -43.38 -29.13
N SER A 198 -66.65 -42.07 -29.11
CA SER A 198 -68.04 -41.60 -29.12
C SER A 198 -68.69 -41.55 -30.52
N LEU A 199 -67.88 -41.59 -31.58
CA LEU A 199 -68.34 -41.65 -32.98
C LEU A 199 -68.45 -43.11 -33.50
N ALA A 200 -67.97 -44.09 -32.73
CA ALA A 200 -68.00 -45.51 -33.08
C ALA A 200 -69.03 -46.32 -32.23
N ALA A 201 -69.89 -45.65 -31.48
CA ALA A 201 -71.03 -46.22 -30.75
C ALA A 201 -72.34 -45.64 -31.30
#